data_AF-A0A8C0LM18-F1
#
_entry.id   AF-A0A8C0LM18-F1
#
_cell.length_a   1.000
_cell.length_b   1.000
_cell.length_c   1.000
_cell.angle_alpha   90.00
_cell.angle_beta   90.00
_cell.angle_gamma   90.00
#
_symmetry.space_group_name_H-M   'P 1'
#
loop_
_entity.id
_entity.type
_entity.pdbx_description
1 polymer ?
#
loop_
_entity_poly.entity_id
_entity_poly.type
_entity_poly.pdbx_seq_one_letter_code
_entity_poly.pdbx_strand_id
1 'polypeptide(L)'
;MRCRRLALGLGFSLLSGIALWSLWIYMETWLPFSYVPYYLPCPEIFNMKLQYKGEKPFQPVTRSPHPQPKLLEQRPTELLTLTPWLAPIVSEGTFNPELLQHIYQPLNLTIGLTVFAVGKYTRFVQHFLESAEQFFMQGYQVYYYIFTNDPAAIPRVPLGPGRLLSIIPIQRHSRWEEISTRRMETISRHIAQRAHREVDYLFCVDVDMVFRNPWGPETLGDLVAAIHPGYYAVPRQQFPYERRHISTAFVAENEGDFYYGGAVFGGRVAKVYEFTTGCHMAILADKANGIMAAWQEESHLNRRFISYKPSKVLSPEYLWDDRKPQPPSLKLIRFSTLDKATSWLRS
;
A
#
# COMPACT_ATOMS: atom_id res chain seq x y z
N MET A 1 -69.48 -8.12 -42.81
CA MET A 1 -68.39 -9.12 -42.56
C MET A 1 -66.96 -8.54 -42.52
N ARG A 2 -66.73 -7.24 -42.80
CA ARG A 2 -65.37 -6.64 -42.87
C ARG A 2 -64.76 -6.25 -41.51
N CYS A 3 -65.56 -5.78 -40.53
CA CYS A 3 -65.05 -5.37 -39.21
C CYS A 3 -64.58 -6.53 -38.31
N ARG A 4 -65.17 -7.73 -38.42
CA ARG A 4 -64.78 -8.89 -37.60
C ARG A 4 -63.38 -9.41 -37.94
N ARG A 5 -62.96 -9.33 -39.22
CA ARG A 5 -61.61 -9.73 -39.66
C ARG A 5 -60.52 -8.75 -39.21
N LEU A 6 -60.84 -7.45 -39.17
CA LEU A 6 -59.93 -6.40 -38.66
C LEU A 6 -59.72 -6.50 -37.14
N ALA A 7 -60.78 -6.77 -36.38
CA ALA A 7 -60.68 -6.96 -34.92
C ALA A 7 -59.85 -8.22 -34.56
N LEU A 8 -60.02 -9.32 -35.30
CA LEU A 8 -59.20 -10.52 -35.14
C LEU A 8 -57.74 -10.26 -35.52
N GLY A 9 -57.48 -9.54 -36.61
CA GLY A 9 -56.11 -9.17 -37.01
C GLY A 9 -55.39 -8.30 -35.98
N LEU A 10 -56.08 -7.29 -35.44
CA LEU A 10 -55.55 -6.42 -34.38
C LEU A 10 -55.26 -7.18 -33.08
N GLY A 11 -56.14 -8.12 -32.70
CA GLY A 11 -55.94 -8.98 -31.55
C GLY A 11 -54.71 -9.90 -31.69
N PHE A 12 -54.50 -10.48 -32.88
CA PHE A 12 -53.31 -11.29 -33.16
C PHE A 12 -52.01 -10.46 -33.11
N SER A 13 -52.01 -9.23 -33.63
CA SER A 13 -50.83 -8.35 -33.56
C SER A 13 -50.47 -7.93 -32.13
N LEU A 14 -51.47 -7.68 -31.28
CA LEU A 14 -51.26 -7.37 -29.86
C LEU A 14 -50.69 -8.56 -29.09
N LEU A 15 -51.20 -9.76 -29.33
CA LEU A 15 -50.69 -11.00 -28.71
C LEU A 15 -49.26 -11.30 -29.17
N SER A 16 -48.94 -11.10 -30.46
CA SER A 16 -47.57 -11.27 -30.95
C SER A 16 -46.60 -10.25 -30.34
N GLY A 17 -47.05 -9.00 -30.15
CA GLY A 17 -46.24 -7.96 -29.52
C GLY A 17 -45.93 -8.25 -28.06
N ILE A 18 -46.93 -8.72 -27.30
CA ILE A 18 -46.75 -9.11 -25.89
C ILE A 18 -45.85 -10.34 -25.78
N ALA A 19 -46.00 -11.33 -26.67
CA ALA A 19 -45.13 -12.51 -26.68
C ALA A 19 -43.67 -12.15 -27.01
N LEU A 20 -43.45 -11.27 -28.00
CA LEU A 20 -42.11 -10.77 -28.35
C LEU A 20 -41.48 -9.94 -27.23
N TRP A 21 -42.27 -9.09 -26.56
CA TRP A 21 -41.80 -8.30 -25.42
C TRP A 21 -41.46 -9.19 -24.22
N SER A 22 -42.27 -10.23 -23.97
CA SER A 22 -42.02 -11.22 -22.93
C SER A 22 -40.77 -12.07 -23.23
N LEU A 23 -40.55 -12.44 -24.49
CA LEU A 23 -39.33 -13.10 -24.98
C LEU A 23 -38.10 -12.18 -24.88
N TRP A 24 -38.26 -10.87 -25.15
CA TRP A 24 -37.20 -9.88 -24.99
C TRP A 24 -36.79 -9.71 -23.52
N ILE A 25 -37.77 -9.55 -22.61
CA ILE A 25 -37.50 -9.48 -21.17
C ILE A 25 -36.91 -10.78 -20.66
N TYR A 26 -37.41 -11.93 -21.14
CA TYR A 26 -36.81 -13.22 -20.81
C TYR A 26 -35.36 -13.27 -21.29
N MET A 27 -35.05 -12.89 -22.53
CA MET A 27 -33.66 -12.84 -23.02
C MET A 27 -32.76 -11.84 -22.27
N GLU A 28 -33.27 -10.67 -21.86
CA GLU A 28 -32.53 -9.71 -21.02
C GLU A 28 -32.27 -10.25 -19.60
N THR A 29 -33.21 -11.00 -19.04
CA THR A 29 -33.09 -11.58 -17.69
C THR A 29 -32.38 -12.95 -17.66
N TRP A 30 -32.31 -13.67 -18.79
CA TRP A 30 -31.64 -14.98 -18.94
C TRP A 30 -30.16 -14.91 -19.33
N LEU A 31 -29.58 -13.73 -19.47
CA LEU A 31 -28.13 -13.56 -19.58
C LEU A 31 -27.54 -13.06 -18.25
N PRO A 32 -27.45 -13.90 -17.18
CA PRO A 32 -26.65 -13.58 -16.00
C PRO A 32 -25.16 -13.88 -16.28
N PHE A 33 -24.69 -13.56 -17.49
CA PHE A 33 -23.30 -13.68 -17.87
C PHE A 33 -22.84 -12.31 -18.34
N SER A 34 -22.64 -11.41 -17.38
CA SER A 34 -21.58 -10.42 -17.52
C SER A 34 -20.33 -11.20 -17.87
N TYR A 35 -19.89 -11.09 -19.11
CA TYR A 35 -18.64 -11.65 -19.59
C TYR A 35 -17.53 -10.94 -18.79
N VAL A 36 -17.23 -11.44 -17.60
CA VAL A 36 -16.02 -11.04 -16.86
C VAL A 36 -14.91 -11.70 -17.67
N PRO A 37 -14.05 -10.94 -18.37
CA PRO A 37 -12.91 -11.53 -19.04
C PRO A 37 -12.17 -12.29 -17.94
N TYR A 38 -11.99 -13.60 -18.10
CA TYR A 38 -11.20 -14.41 -17.20
C TYR A 38 -9.86 -13.67 -17.00
N TYR A 39 -9.71 -12.99 -15.86
CA TYR A 39 -8.42 -12.52 -15.39
C TYR A 39 -7.71 -13.77 -14.94
N LEU A 40 -7.14 -14.50 -15.90
CA LEU A 40 -6.19 -15.54 -15.59
C LEU A 40 -5.05 -14.85 -14.82
N PRO A 41 -4.76 -15.29 -13.59
CA PRO A 41 -3.62 -14.76 -12.87
C PRO A 41 -2.39 -15.04 -13.73
N CYS A 42 -1.61 -14.00 -14.06
CA CYS A 42 -0.55 -14.09 -15.05
C CYS A 42 0.45 -15.20 -14.66
N PRO A 43 0.57 -16.31 -15.44
CA PRO A 43 1.39 -17.47 -15.06
C PRO A 43 2.86 -17.12 -14.85
N GLU A 44 3.33 -16.06 -15.49
CA GLU A 44 4.72 -15.60 -15.50
C GLU A 44 5.19 -15.12 -14.11
N ILE A 45 4.27 -14.63 -13.26
CA ILE A 45 4.59 -14.18 -11.89
C ILE A 45 4.82 -15.38 -10.96
N PHE A 46 4.15 -16.51 -11.20
CA PHE A 46 4.18 -17.67 -10.30
C PHE A 46 5.48 -18.49 -10.36
N ASN A 47 6.27 -18.34 -11.41
CA ASN A 47 7.48 -19.15 -11.63
C ASN A 47 8.80 -18.42 -11.32
N MET A 48 8.77 -17.17 -10.86
CA MET A 48 10.00 -16.49 -10.42
C MET A 48 10.37 -16.86 -8.98
N LYS A 49 11.19 -17.89 -8.84
CA LYS A 49 11.99 -18.07 -7.61
C LYS A 49 13.01 -16.94 -7.53
N LEU A 50 12.82 -16.02 -6.58
CA LEU A 50 13.81 -15.01 -6.26
C LEU A 50 15.11 -15.72 -5.85
N GLN A 51 16.19 -15.48 -6.59
CA GLN A 51 17.50 -16.01 -6.23
C GLN A 51 17.98 -15.28 -4.98
N TYR A 52 18.13 -16.03 -3.89
CA TYR A 52 18.66 -15.54 -2.62
C TYR A 52 20.12 -15.12 -2.82
N LYS A 53 20.41 -13.83 -2.61
CA LYS A 53 21.78 -13.30 -2.57
C LYS A 53 22.34 -13.66 -1.19
N GLY A 54 23.43 -14.44 -1.15
CA GLY A 54 24.01 -14.98 0.09
C GLY A 54 24.33 -13.91 1.15
N GLU A 55 24.37 -14.32 2.41
CA GLU A 55 24.68 -13.46 3.55
C GLU A 55 26.10 -12.88 3.43
N LYS A 56 26.24 -11.55 3.56
CA LYS A 56 27.56 -10.90 3.61
C LYS A 56 28.26 -11.26 4.94
N PRO A 57 29.59 -11.50 4.96
CA PRO A 57 30.32 -11.77 6.20
C PRO A 57 30.15 -10.62 7.20
N PHE A 58 29.84 -10.96 8.46
CA PHE A 58 29.78 -10.01 9.56
C PHE A 58 31.20 -9.53 9.90
N GLN A 59 31.48 -8.23 9.80
CA GLN A 59 32.70 -7.64 10.37
C GLN A 59 32.39 -7.09 11.77
N PRO A 60 33.28 -7.28 12.76
CA PRO A 60 33.09 -6.73 14.09
C PRO A 60 33.07 -5.20 14.02
N VAL A 61 31.94 -4.60 14.41
CA VAL A 61 31.74 -3.15 14.42
C VAL A 61 32.45 -2.54 15.63
N THR A 62 33.22 -1.48 15.41
CA THR A 62 33.84 -0.67 16.47
C THR A 62 32.74 -0.08 17.35
N ARG A 63 32.77 -0.35 18.66
CA ARG A 63 31.72 0.11 19.59
C ARG A 63 31.70 1.64 19.67
N SER A 64 30.59 2.25 19.26
CA SER A 64 30.33 3.66 19.58
C SER A 64 29.94 3.80 21.06
N PRO A 65 30.45 4.83 21.76
CA PRO A 65 29.97 5.14 23.10
C PRO A 65 28.51 5.58 23.01
N HIS A 66 27.60 4.81 23.62
CA HIS A 66 26.19 5.15 23.76
C HIS A 66 25.79 5.04 25.23
N PRO A 67 24.78 5.80 25.70
CA PRO A 67 24.30 5.69 27.07
C PRO A 67 23.90 4.25 27.39
N GLN A 68 24.26 3.77 28.59
CA GLN A 68 23.90 2.43 29.03
C GLN A 68 22.37 2.25 29.01
N PRO A 69 21.84 1.23 28.33
CA PRO A 69 20.42 0.89 28.42
C PRO A 69 20.04 0.59 29.87
N LYS A 70 18.99 1.27 30.37
CA LYS A 70 18.48 1.04 31.73
C LYS A 70 17.33 0.03 31.66
N LEU A 71 17.51 -1.12 32.31
CA LEU A 71 16.44 -2.13 32.42
C LEU A 71 15.28 -1.64 33.29
N LEU A 72 15.61 -0.89 34.36
CA LEU A 72 14.64 -0.27 35.25
C LEU A 72 14.65 1.23 35.00
N GLU A 73 13.67 1.71 34.25
CA GLU A 73 13.45 3.12 34.04
C GLU A 73 11.98 3.46 34.30
N GLN A 74 11.72 4.31 35.29
CA GLN A 74 10.37 4.79 35.59
C GLN A 74 10.02 5.92 34.63
N ARG A 75 9.74 5.57 33.36
CA ARG A 75 9.11 6.50 32.42
C ARG A 75 7.70 5.98 32.11
N PRO A 76 6.64 6.76 32.36
CA PRO A 76 5.35 6.50 31.74
C PRO A 76 5.59 6.52 30.23
N THR A 77 5.41 5.37 29.57
CA THR A 77 5.47 5.35 28.11
C THR A 77 4.06 5.59 27.60
N GLU A 78 3.83 6.72 26.94
CA GLU A 78 2.49 7.11 26.47
C GLU A 78 1.98 6.22 25.31
N LEU A 79 2.89 5.52 24.64
CA LEU A 79 2.60 4.58 23.55
C LEU A 79 3.13 3.19 23.88
N LEU A 80 2.42 2.16 23.40
CA LEU A 80 2.93 0.81 23.38
C LEU A 80 4.19 0.74 22.50
N THR A 81 5.27 0.13 23.00
CA THR A 81 6.56 0.03 22.30
C THR A 81 6.87 -1.36 21.77
N LEU A 82 6.11 -2.36 22.20
CA LEU A 82 6.28 -3.75 21.78
C LEU A 82 4.91 -4.40 21.58
N THR A 83 4.73 -5.04 20.44
CA THR A 83 3.51 -5.78 20.13
C THR A 83 3.43 -7.10 20.90
N PRO A 84 2.24 -7.73 21.04
CA PRO A 84 2.10 -9.05 21.66
C PRO A 84 2.89 -10.18 20.97
N TRP A 85 3.31 -10.00 19.71
CA TRP A 85 4.16 -10.94 18.97
C TRP A 85 5.64 -10.51 18.92
N LEU A 86 6.05 -9.63 19.84
CA LEU A 86 7.44 -9.19 20.05
C LEU A 86 8.05 -8.36 18.90
N ALA A 87 7.25 -7.83 17.98
CA ALA A 87 7.72 -6.79 17.06
C ALA A 87 7.77 -5.41 17.75
N PRO A 88 8.85 -4.62 17.59
CA PRO A 88 8.92 -3.27 18.12
C PRO A 88 7.95 -2.33 17.40
N ILE A 89 7.38 -1.40 18.16
CA ILE A 89 6.65 -0.24 17.67
C ILE A 89 7.62 0.96 17.70
N VAL A 90 8.06 1.39 16.53
CA VAL A 90 9.06 2.44 16.36
C VAL A 90 8.40 3.80 16.56
N SER A 91 8.87 4.52 17.58
CA SER A 91 8.51 5.92 17.88
C SER A 91 9.74 6.67 18.41
N GLU A 92 9.70 7.99 18.38
CA GLU A 92 10.76 8.86 18.88
C GLU A 92 11.12 8.55 20.36
N GLY A 93 12.41 8.32 20.60
CA GLY A 93 12.95 7.87 21.88
C GLY A 93 12.93 6.37 22.13
N THR A 94 12.43 5.53 21.20
CA THR A 94 12.49 4.05 21.33
C THR A 94 13.76 3.43 20.73
N PHE A 95 14.60 4.23 20.07
CA PHE A 95 15.82 3.80 19.40
C PHE A 95 16.93 4.84 19.56
N ASN A 96 18.18 4.41 19.40
CA ASN A 96 19.35 5.30 19.32
C ASN A 96 19.80 5.41 17.85
N PRO A 97 19.64 6.58 17.19
CA PRO A 97 19.95 6.72 15.78
C PRO A 97 21.44 6.53 15.47
N GLU A 98 22.34 7.00 16.33
CA GLU A 98 23.79 6.84 16.16
C GLU A 98 24.19 5.37 16.23
N LEU A 99 23.67 4.61 17.20
CA LEU A 99 23.95 3.18 17.31
C LEU A 99 23.46 2.42 16.07
N LEU A 100 22.25 2.71 15.60
CA LEU A 100 21.71 2.10 14.39
C LEU A 100 22.55 2.47 13.16
N GLN A 101 22.98 3.72 13.04
CA GLN A 101 23.88 4.13 11.98
C GLN A 101 25.17 3.31 11.99
N HIS A 102 25.81 3.12 13.15
CA HIS A 102 27.02 2.30 13.26
C HIS A 102 26.79 0.82 12.89
N ILE A 103 25.61 0.27 13.18
CA ILE A 103 25.26 -1.12 12.86
C ILE A 103 24.99 -1.28 11.36
N TYR A 104 24.23 -0.37 10.76
CA TYR A 104 23.70 -0.54 9.40
C TYR A 104 24.60 0.04 8.31
N GLN A 105 25.39 1.09 8.59
CA GLN A 105 26.30 1.69 7.60
C GLN A 105 27.30 0.68 7.00
N PRO A 106 27.99 -0.18 7.77
CA PRO A 106 28.94 -1.15 7.22
C PRO A 106 28.31 -2.20 6.31
N LEU A 107 26.99 -2.44 6.43
CA LEU A 107 26.28 -3.42 5.60
C LEU A 107 26.14 -2.96 4.14
N ASN A 108 26.33 -1.65 3.89
CA ASN A 108 26.23 -1.02 2.58
C ASN A 108 24.91 -1.40 1.89
N LEU A 109 23.80 -1.16 2.60
CA LEU A 109 22.45 -1.49 2.14
C LEU A 109 21.97 -0.48 1.11
N THR A 110 21.20 -0.98 0.15
CA THR A 110 20.47 -0.17 -0.81
C THR A 110 18.96 -0.25 -0.52
N ILE A 111 18.32 0.90 -0.33
CA ILE A 111 16.91 1.01 0.03
C ILE A 111 16.12 1.54 -1.15
N GLY A 112 15.15 0.78 -1.62
CA GLY A 112 14.19 1.23 -2.61
C GLY A 112 13.04 2.01 -1.99
N LEU A 113 12.55 3.02 -2.71
CA LEU A 113 11.34 3.77 -2.36
C LEU A 113 10.42 3.81 -3.59
N THR A 114 9.29 3.10 -3.53
CA THR A 114 8.29 3.11 -4.60
C THR A 114 7.21 4.12 -4.32
N VAL A 115 6.81 4.86 -5.36
CA VAL A 115 5.73 5.84 -5.27
C VAL A 115 4.92 5.85 -6.57
N PHE A 116 3.60 6.06 -6.48
CA PHE A 116 2.70 6.13 -7.62
C PHE A 116 2.26 7.57 -7.87
N ALA A 117 2.58 8.10 -9.05
CA ALA A 117 2.27 9.46 -9.49
C ALA A 117 1.43 9.41 -10.77
N VAL A 118 0.13 9.17 -10.63
CA VAL A 118 -0.80 8.97 -11.76
C VAL A 118 -1.74 10.16 -11.92
N GLY A 119 -1.89 10.64 -13.15
CA GLY A 119 -2.74 11.79 -13.47
C GLY A 119 -2.32 13.04 -12.71
N LYS A 120 -3.25 13.66 -11.98
CA LYS A 120 -3.02 14.92 -11.25
C LYS A 120 -1.99 14.78 -10.11
N TYR A 121 -1.69 13.57 -9.68
CA TYR A 121 -0.75 13.28 -8.59
C TYR A 121 0.72 13.53 -8.95
N THR A 122 1.06 13.68 -10.23
CA THR A 122 2.42 14.06 -10.67
C THR A 122 2.90 15.38 -10.05
N ARG A 123 1.98 16.29 -9.71
CA ARG A 123 2.30 17.56 -9.03
C ARG A 123 2.98 17.40 -7.67
N PHE A 124 2.76 16.28 -6.99
CA PHE A 124 3.30 16.08 -5.64
C PHE A 124 4.73 15.53 -5.66
N VAL A 125 5.18 15.01 -6.81
CA VAL A 125 6.48 14.33 -6.94
C VAL A 125 7.64 15.26 -6.58
N GLN A 126 7.56 16.54 -6.92
CA GLN A 126 8.63 17.49 -6.60
C GLN A 126 8.84 17.61 -5.09
N HIS A 127 7.78 17.99 -4.35
CA HIS A 127 7.83 18.12 -2.89
C HIS A 127 8.18 16.79 -2.20
N PHE A 128 7.65 15.69 -2.71
CA PHE A 128 7.98 14.35 -2.20
C PHE A 128 9.47 14.05 -2.32
N LEU A 129 10.07 14.24 -3.51
CA LEU A 129 11.49 13.95 -3.73
C LEU A 129 12.40 14.92 -2.99
N GLU A 130 12.11 16.22 -3.02
CA GLU A 130 12.91 17.23 -2.31
C GLU A 130 12.96 16.93 -0.80
N SER A 131 11.81 16.58 -0.21
CA SER A 131 11.77 16.18 1.21
C SER A 131 12.43 14.82 1.47
N ALA A 132 12.30 13.85 0.55
CA ALA A 132 12.97 12.56 0.67
C ALA A 132 14.50 12.70 0.63
N GLU A 133 15.05 13.57 -0.23
CA GLU A 133 16.49 13.88 -0.23
C GLU A 133 16.95 14.48 1.09
N GLN A 134 16.10 15.28 1.75
CA GLN A 134 16.42 15.90 3.03
C GLN A 134 16.31 14.95 4.22
N PHE A 135 15.51 13.88 4.16
CA PHE A 135 15.18 13.13 5.38
C PHE A 135 15.21 11.61 5.24
N PHE A 136 14.98 11.06 4.05
CA PHE A 136 14.84 9.63 3.86
C PHE A 136 16.20 8.95 3.67
N MET A 137 16.55 8.08 4.61
CA MET A 137 17.71 7.21 4.58
C MET A 137 18.99 7.98 4.23
N GLN A 138 19.22 9.11 4.91
CA GLN A 138 20.41 9.92 4.70
C GLN A 138 21.68 9.11 4.98
N GLY A 139 22.66 9.23 4.09
CA GLY A 139 23.90 8.47 4.16
C GLY A 139 23.79 7.01 3.74
N TYR A 140 22.65 6.55 3.21
CA TYR A 140 22.49 5.23 2.60
C TYR A 140 22.29 5.33 1.09
N GLN A 141 22.51 4.22 0.39
CA GLN A 141 22.16 4.13 -1.03
C GLN A 141 20.64 4.04 -1.16
N VAL A 142 20.06 4.87 -2.04
CA VAL A 142 18.62 4.92 -2.25
C VAL A 142 18.27 4.83 -3.72
N TYR A 143 17.25 4.04 -4.03
CA TYR A 143 16.70 3.94 -5.38
C TYR A 143 15.22 4.32 -5.38
N TYR A 144 14.88 5.45 -5.99
CA TYR A 144 13.51 5.88 -6.18
C TYR A 144 12.89 5.21 -7.41
N TYR A 145 11.70 4.65 -7.24
CA TYR A 145 10.90 4.06 -8.30
C TYR A 145 9.59 4.82 -8.44
N ILE A 146 9.50 5.66 -9.47
CA ILE A 146 8.33 6.51 -9.71
C ILE A 146 7.47 5.86 -10.80
N PHE A 147 6.37 5.24 -10.38
CA PHE A 147 5.39 4.67 -11.29
C PHE A 147 4.45 5.77 -11.78
N THR A 148 4.39 5.99 -13.09
CA THR A 148 3.56 7.06 -13.65
C THR A 148 3.02 6.71 -15.03
N ASN A 149 1.86 7.26 -15.37
CA ASN A 149 1.32 7.22 -16.73
C ASN A 149 1.80 8.38 -17.61
N ASP A 150 2.54 9.33 -17.05
CA ASP A 150 3.05 10.50 -17.76
C ASP A 150 4.51 10.77 -17.35
N PRO A 151 5.48 10.06 -17.97
CA PRO A 151 6.89 10.25 -17.67
C PRO A 151 7.40 11.68 -17.89
N ALA A 152 6.78 12.43 -18.82
CA ALA A 152 7.18 13.80 -19.12
C ALA A 152 6.77 14.79 -18.03
N ALA A 153 5.74 14.46 -17.24
CA ALA A 153 5.30 15.26 -16.10
C ALA A 153 6.14 15.06 -14.83
N ILE A 154 7.12 14.15 -14.83
CA ILE A 154 7.98 13.92 -13.67
C ILE A 154 9.07 14.99 -13.61
N PRO A 155 9.17 15.76 -12.50
CA PRO A 155 10.16 16.81 -12.36
C PRO A 155 11.57 16.23 -12.26
N ARG A 156 12.56 17.01 -12.72
CA ARG A 156 13.97 16.71 -12.49
C ARG A 156 14.39 17.31 -11.16
N VAL A 157 14.59 16.46 -10.16
CA VAL A 157 15.08 16.86 -8.84
C VAL A 157 16.55 16.44 -8.71
N PRO A 158 17.47 17.33 -8.29
CA PRO A 158 18.85 16.95 -8.00
C PRO A 158 18.90 15.87 -6.91
N LEU A 159 19.65 14.81 -7.15
CA LEU A 159 19.82 13.72 -6.20
C LEU A 159 21.22 13.76 -5.59
N GLY A 160 21.31 13.47 -4.30
CA GLY A 160 22.56 13.32 -3.57
C GLY A 160 23.37 12.11 -4.03
N PRO A 161 24.62 12.00 -3.57
CA PRO A 161 25.51 10.89 -3.92
C PRO A 161 24.92 9.55 -3.46
N GLY A 162 25.05 8.51 -4.29
CA GLY A 162 24.52 7.17 -4.00
C GLY A 162 23.00 7.05 -4.13
N ARG A 163 22.34 8.04 -4.75
CA ARG A 163 20.89 8.05 -4.93
C ARG A 163 20.53 8.06 -6.42
N LEU A 164 19.62 7.18 -6.80
CA LEU A 164 19.20 6.97 -8.18
C LEU A 164 17.69 7.06 -8.28
N LEU A 165 17.19 7.42 -9.45
CA LEU A 165 15.76 7.51 -9.73
C LEU A 165 15.45 6.82 -11.06
N SER A 166 14.44 5.95 -11.04
CA SER A 166 13.88 5.32 -12.23
C SER A 166 12.42 5.74 -12.38
N ILE A 167 12.10 6.29 -13.56
CA ILE A 167 10.72 6.53 -13.97
C ILE A 167 10.22 5.25 -14.63
N ILE A 168 9.11 4.70 -14.15
CA ILE A 168 8.53 3.44 -14.60
C ILE A 168 7.18 3.74 -15.24
N PRO A 169 7.07 3.71 -16.58
CA PRO A 169 5.82 3.92 -17.27
C PRO A 169 4.80 2.83 -16.91
N ILE A 170 3.58 3.26 -16.55
CA ILE A 170 2.43 2.38 -16.31
C ILE A 170 1.23 2.84 -17.13
N GLN A 171 0.33 1.92 -17.44
CA GLN A 171 -0.90 2.27 -18.16
C GLN A 171 -1.86 3.04 -17.24
N ARG A 172 -2.48 4.10 -17.77
CA ARG A 172 -3.58 4.80 -17.09
C ARG A 172 -4.86 4.01 -17.26
N HIS A 173 -5.53 3.70 -16.16
CA HIS A 173 -6.88 3.15 -16.15
C HIS A 173 -7.90 4.27 -15.90
N SER A 174 -9.11 4.12 -16.45
CA SER A 174 -10.15 5.16 -16.44
C SER A 174 -10.82 5.34 -15.08
N ARG A 175 -10.74 4.34 -14.19
CA ARG A 175 -11.29 4.37 -12.82
C ARG A 175 -10.18 4.42 -11.78
N TRP A 176 -10.26 5.37 -10.84
CA TRP A 176 -9.24 5.53 -9.78
C TRP A 176 -9.16 4.31 -8.87
N GLU A 177 -10.27 3.58 -8.70
CA GLU A 177 -10.34 2.33 -7.95
C GLU A 177 -9.48 1.23 -8.60
N GLU A 178 -9.37 1.22 -9.94
CA GLU A 178 -8.49 0.29 -10.66
C GLU A 178 -7.01 0.68 -10.54
N ILE A 179 -6.71 1.96 -10.36
CA ILE A 179 -5.33 2.43 -10.13
C ILE A 179 -4.86 1.98 -8.74
N SER A 180 -5.69 2.14 -7.72
CA SER A 180 -5.36 1.79 -6.33
C SER A 180 -5.19 0.28 -6.13
N THR A 181 -6.08 -0.51 -6.71
CA THR A 181 -6.05 -1.98 -6.65
C THR A 181 -4.89 -2.63 -7.41
N ARG A 182 -4.33 -1.93 -8.41
CA ARG A 182 -3.17 -2.41 -9.19
C ARG A 182 -1.82 -2.01 -8.60
N ARG A 183 -1.77 -1.22 -7.53
CA ARG A 183 -0.49 -0.88 -6.86
C ARG A 183 0.23 -2.14 -6.42
N MET A 184 -0.49 -3.07 -5.79
CA MET A 184 0.05 -4.36 -5.33
C MET A 184 0.60 -5.20 -6.50
N GLU A 185 -0.13 -5.28 -7.62
CA GLU A 185 0.31 -5.97 -8.84
C GLU A 185 1.56 -5.34 -9.44
N THR A 186 1.58 -4.02 -9.55
CA THR A 186 2.65 -3.27 -10.19
C THR A 186 3.94 -3.37 -9.37
N ILE A 187 3.84 -3.26 -8.05
CA ILE A 187 4.97 -3.44 -7.14
C ILE A 187 5.51 -4.87 -7.24
N SER A 188 4.66 -5.90 -7.12
CA SER A 188 5.12 -7.29 -7.16
C SER A 188 5.81 -7.62 -8.49
N ARG A 189 5.24 -7.17 -9.61
CA ARG A 189 5.81 -7.35 -10.94
C ARG A 189 7.15 -6.63 -11.09
N HIS A 190 7.25 -5.40 -10.62
CA HIS A 190 8.50 -4.65 -10.67
C HIS A 190 9.59 -5.28 -9.81
N ILE A 191 9.26 -5.79 -8.63
CA ILE A 191 10.19 -6.54 -7.79
C ILE A 191 10.69 -7.78 -8.54
N ALA A 192 9.78 -8.58 -9.08
CA ALA A 192 10.11 -9.79 -9.81
C ALA A 192 11.05 -9.47 -10.99
N GLN A 193 10.71 -8.48 -11.81
CA GLN A 193 11.48 -8.15 -13.00
C GLN A 193 12.84 -7.52 -12.68
N ARG A 194 12.91 -6.65 -11.66
CA ARG A 194 14.01 -5.70 -11.52
C ARG A 194 14.45 -5.46 -10.08
N ALA A 195 13.57 -4.97 -9.20
CA ALA A 195 14.01 -4.40 -7.92
C ALA A 195 14.73 -5.41 -6.99
N HIS A 196 14.44 -6.71 -7.09
CA HIS A 196 15.13 -7.75 -6.30
C HIS A 196 16.64 -7.84 -6.53
N ARG A 197 17.16 -7.27 -7.63
CA ARG A 197 18.60 -7.21 -7.93
C ARG A 197 19.22 -5.89 -7.55
N GLU A 198 18.40 -4.86 -7.35
CA GLU A 198 18.83 -3.47 -7.18
C GLU A 198 18.84 -3.04 -5.72
N VAL A 199 17.94 -3.55 -4.89
CA VAL A 199 17.77 -3.08 -3.50
C VAL A 199 17.61 -4.24 -2.51
N ASP A 200 18.00 -4.00 -1.26
CA ASP A 200 17.90 -4.96 -0.15
C ASP A 200 16.54 -4.84 0.58
N TYR A 201 16.07 -3.60 0.72
CA TYR A 201 14.79 -3.24 1.33
C TYR A 201 13.96 -2.39 0.37
N LEU A 202 12.64 -2.43 0.50
CA LEU A 202 11.71 -1.62 -0.28
C LEU A 202 10.65 -1.01 0.65
N PHE A 203 10.48 0.30 0.56
CA PHE A 203 9.33 1.00 1.12
C PHE A 203 8.37 1.41 0.01
N CYS A 204 7.08 1.27 0.28
CA CYS A 204 6.00 1.65 -0.59
C CYS A 204 5.20 2.73 0.11
N VAL A 205 5.21 3.94 -0.46
CA VAL A 205 4.58 5.12 0.14
C VAL A 205 3.70 5.88 -0.85
N ASP A 206 2.76 6.67 -0.34
CA ASP A 206 1.93 7.56 -1.14
C ASP A 206 2.70 8.84 -1.56
N VAL A 207 2.44 9.32 -2.78
CA VAL A 207 3.15 10.50 -3.34
C VAL A 207 2.65 11.82 -2.77
N ASP A 208 1.44 11.86 -2.26
CA ASP A 208 0.77 13.08 -1.80
C ASP A 208 1.06 13.36 -0.32
N MET A 209 2.31 13.08 0.05
CA MET A 209 2.90 13.18 1.38
C MET A 209 4.32 13.73 1.29
N VAL A 210 4.84 14.28 2.38
CA VAL A 210 6.20 14.83 2.48
C VAL A 210 6.90 14.34 3.73
N PHE A 211 8.22 14.15 3.60
CA PHE A 211 9.07 13.88 4.76
C PHE A 211 9.32 15.19 5.51
N ARG A 212 9.10 15.17 6.82
CA ARG A 212 9.22 16.35 7.70
C ARG A 212 10.42 16.28 8.63
N ASN A 213 10.86 15.06 8.93
CA ASN A 213 11.94 14.75 9.87
C ASN A 213 12.64 13.44 9.46
N PRO A 214 13.84 13.14 10.01
CA PRO A 214 14.63 11.98 9.61
C PRO A 214 13.82 10.68 9.60
N TRP A 215 13.97 9.90 8.53
CA TRP A 215 13.43 8.56 8.38
C TRP A 215 14.59 7.64 8.02
N GLY A 216 14.95 6.72 8.91
CA GLY A 216 16.22 6.01 8.83
C GLY A 216 16.14 4.50 9.04
N PRO A 217 17.30 3.87 9.32
CA PRO A 217 17.44 2.42 9.46
C PRO A 217 16.62 1.83 10.63
N GLU A 218 16.18 2.66 11.58
CA GLU A 218 15.24 2.26 12.63
C GLU A 218 13.95 1.66 12.06
N THR A 219 13.59 1.99 10.82
CA THR A 219 12.39 1.50 10.15
C THR A 219 12.58 0.16 9.42
N LEU A 220 13.83 -0.31 9.23
CA LEU A 220 14.12 -1.52 8.45
C LEU A 220 13.71 -2.81 9.19
N GLY A 221 12.94 -3.67 8.54
CA GLY A 221 12.51 -4.96 9.08
C GLY A 221 12.18 -5.93 7.95
N ASP A 222 11.89 -7.19 8.28
CA ASP A 222 11.47 -8.18 7.29
C ASP A 222 10.18 -7.76 6.61
N LEU A 223 9.19 -7.36 7.41
CA LEU A 223 7.94 -6.76 6.97
C LEU A 223 7.59 -5.62 7.93
N VAL A 224 7.21 -4.47 7.37
CA VAL A 224 7.01 -3.20 8.06
C VAL A 224 5.63 -2.64 7.74
N ALA A 225 4.91 -2.22 8.77
CA ALA A 225 3.57 -1.62 8.65
C ALA A 225 3.48 -0.35 9.49
N ALA A 226 2.79 0.69 9.00
CA ALA A 226 2.53 1.91 9.79
C ALA A 226 1.09 1.93 10.33
N ILE A 227 0.94 2.29 11.61
CA ILE A 227 -0.38 2.45 12.23
C ILE A 227 -1.06 3.69 11.64
N HIS A 228 -2.32 3.55 11.22
CA HIS A 228 -3.07 4.65 10.62
C HIS A 228 -3.38 5.75 11.66
N PRO A 229 -3.15 7.04 11.33
CA PRO A 229 -3.30 8.16 12.27
C PRO A 229 -4.75 8.41 12.69
N GLY A 230 -5.72 7.92 11.92
CA GLY A 230 -7.14 7.99 12.27
C GLY A 230 -7.60 7.00 13.34
N TYR A 231 -6.83 5.93 13.63
CA TYR A 231 -7.33 4.79 14.39
C TYR A 231 -6.39 4.29 15.50
N TYR A 232 -5.22 4.89 15.70
CA TYR A 232 -4.23 4.41 16.70
C TYR A 232 -4.69 4.47 18.17
N ALA A 233 -5.71 5.29 18.48
CA ALA A 233 -6.22 5.52 19.83
C ALA A 233 -7.64 4.96 20.05
N VAL A 234 -8.23 4.26 19.08
CA VAL A 234 -9.60 3.73 19.17
C VAL A 234 -9.59 2.21 19.27
N PRO A 235 -10.62 1.58 19.88
CA PRO A 235 -10.69 0.13 19.96
C PRO A 235 -10.97 -0.51 18.60
N ARG A 236 -10.62 -1.80 18.45
CA ARG A 236 -10.69 -2.53 17.17
C ARG A 236 -12.07 -2.58 16.52
N GLN A 237 -13.13 -2.43 17.31
CA GLN A 237 -14.51 -2.37 16.83
C GLN A 237 -14.77 -1.13 15.97
N GLN A 238 -14.01 -0.06 16.16
CA GLN A 238 -14.09 1.17 15.35
C GLN A 238 -13.16 1.16 14.14
N PHE A 239 -12.32 0.13 14.00
CA PHE A 239 -11.49 -0.01 12.81
C PHE A 239 -12.36 -0.30 11.60
N PRO A 240 -12.16 0.43 10.49
CA PRO A 240 -13.02 0.35 9.34
C PRO A 240 -12.58 -0.82 8.43
N TYR A 241 -12.33 -2.00 9.02
CA TYR A 241 -12.06 -3.20 8.25
C TYR A 241 -13.25 -3.56 7.35
N GLU A 242 -12.98 -4.37 6.33
CA GLU A 242 -14.05 -5.02 5.58
C GLU A 242 -14.82 -6.00 6.50
N ARG A 243 -16.13 -5.80 6.63
CA ARG A 243 -17.00 -6.60 7.51
C ARG A 243 -17.91 -7.57 6.76
N ARG A 244 -17.95 -7.52 5.42
CA ARG A 244 -18.72 -8.46 4.61
C ARG A 244 -17.93 -9.76 4.44
N HIS A 245 -18.49 -10.86 4.95
CA HIS A 245 -17.90 -12.20 4.92
C HIS A 245 -17.59 -12.73 3.50
N ILE A 246 -18.25 -12.18 2.47
CA ILE A 246 -18.02 -12.57 1.07
C ILE A 246 -16.72 -12.00 0.49
N SER A 247 -16.12 -10.98 1.13
CA SER A 247 -14.82 -10.45 0.74
C SER A 247 -13.69 -11.27 1.36
N THR A 248 -12.64 -11.51 0.60
CA THR A 248 -11.38 -12.07 1.08
C THR A 248 -10.65 -11.13 2.05
N ALA A 249 -11.01 -9.84 2.12
CA ALA A 249 -10.50 -8.88 3.09
C ALA A 249 -11.27 -8.89 4.43
N PHE A 250 -12.28 -9.74 4.60
CA PHE A 250 -13.11 -9.80 5.80
C PHE A 250 -12.29 -9.91 7.09
N VAL A 251 -12.64 -9.11 8.09
CA VAL A 251 -12.10 -9.18 9.46
C VAL A 251 -13.26 -9.20 10.45
N ALA A 252 -13.28 -10.22 11.32
CA ALA A 252 -14.29 -10.35 12.36
C ALA A 252 -14.16 -9.25 13.45
N GLU A 253 -15.23 -8.98 14.21
CA GLU A 253 -15.23 -7.91 15.22
C GLU A 253 -14.19 -8.10 16.33
N ASN A 254 -13.92 -9.35 16.69
CA ASN A 254 -12.93 -9.74 17.70
C ASN A 254 -11.53 -9.98 17.12
N GLU A 255 -11.34 -9.85 15.81
CA GLU A 255 -10.07 -10.02 15.11
C GLU A 255 -9.38 -8.66 14.87
N GLY A 256 -8.06 -8.67 14.69
CA GLY A 256 -7.26 -7.48 14.35
C GLY A 256 -6.51 -6.86 15.53
N ASP A 257 -5.28 -6.44 15.27
CA ASP A 257 -4.37 -5.87 16.28
C ASP A 257 -4.34 -4.34 16.19
N PHE A 258 -4.02 -3.81 15.00
CA PHE A 258 -3.99 -2.39 14.67
C PHE A 258 -4.59 -2.19 13.28
N TYR A 259 -5.21 -1.04 13.05
CA TYR A 259 -5.54 -0.61 11.70
C TYR A 259 -4.31 0.06 11.07
N TYR A 260 -3.74 -0.59 10.05
CA TYR A 260 -2.57 -0.13 9.32
C TYR A 260 -2.98 0.74 8.13
N GLY A 261 -2.23 1.81 7.87
CA GLY A 261 -2.48 2.68 6.73
C GLY A 261 -1.83 2.15 5.45
N GLY A 262 -2.60 2.08 4.36
CA GLY A 262 -2.14 1.63 3.05
C GLY A 262 -1.15 2.60 2.38
N ALA A 263 -0.99 3.79 2.94
CA ALA A 263 -0.05 4.81 2.49
C ALA A 263 1.41 4.52 2.86
N VAL A 264 1.68 3.57 3.77
CA VAL A 264 3.05 3.19 4.17
C VAL A 264 3.12 1.70 4.52
N PHE A 265 3.93 0.96 3.77
CA PHE A 265 4.40 -0.36 4.15
C PHE A 265 5.78 -0.63 3.54
N GLY A 266 6.46 -1.70 3.96
CA GLY A 266 7.74 -2.05 3.38
C GLY A 266 8.38 -3.27 4.01
N GLY A 267 9.68 -3.42 3.80
CA GLY A 267 10.49 -4.46 4.41
C GLY A 267 11.56 -5.00 3.46
N ARG A 268 12.06 -6.21 3.73
CA ARG A 268 12.98 -6.89 2.80
C ARG A 268 12.27 -7.15 1.48
N VAL A 269 12.98 -6.98 0.36
CA VAL A 269 12.36 -7.07 -0.98
C VAL A 269 11.59 -8.38 -1.20
N ALA A 270 12.14 -9.52 -0.77
CA ALA A 270 11.47 -10.81 -0.88
C ALA A 270 10.14 -10.87 -0.09
N LYS A 271 10.09 -10.26 1.09
CA LYS A 271 8.88 -10.22 1.92
C LYS A 271 7.84 -9.25 1.38
N VAL A 272 8.28 -8.12 0.84
CA VAL A 272 7.37 -7.18 0.15
C VAL A 272 6.78 -7.84 -1.10
N TYR A 273 7.55 -8.63 -1.84
CA TYR A 273 7.05 -9.42 -2.97
C TYR A 273 5.96 -10.43 -2.57
N GLU A 274 6.23 -11.25 -1.56
CA GLU A 274 5.25 -12.22 -1.02
C GLU A 274 3.97 -11.52 -0.50
N PHE A 275 4.15 -10.38 0.15
CA PHE A 275 3.06 -9.59 0.72
C PHE A 275 2.17 -9.01 -0.38
N THR A 276 2.75 -8.25 -1.31
CA THR A 276 2.03 -7.58 -2.41
C THR A 276 1.38 -8.58 -3.37
N THR A 277 2.05 -9.70 -3.68
CA THR A 277 1.46 -10.78 -4.48
C THR A 277 0.20 -11.35 -3.83
N GLY A 278 0.24 -11.62 -2.52
CA GLY A 278 -0.94 -12.15 -1.84
C GLY A 278 -2.08 -11.15 -1.70
N CYS A 279 -1.79 -9.87 -1.47
CA CYS A 279 -2.81 -8.82 -1.52
C CYS A 279 -3.45 -8.72 -2.91
N HIS A 280 -2.64 -8.75 -3.97
CA HIS A 280 -3.13 -8.72 -5.34
C HIS A 280 -4.04 -9.93 -5.65
N MET A 281 -3.66 -11.14 -5.25
CA MET A 281 -4.49 -12.33 -5.45
C MET A 281 -5.83 -12.25 -4.71
N ALA A 282 -5.84 -11.72 -3.47
CA ALA A 282 -7.07 -11.49 -2.71
C ALA A 282 -7.99 -10.47 -3.41
N ILE A 283 -7.41 -9.36 -3.91
CA ILE A 283 -8.14 -8.36 -4.71
C ILE A 283 -8.75 -8.98 -5.98
N LEU A 284 -8.01 -9.85 -6.68
CA LEU A 284 -8.52 -10.53 -7.87
C LEU A 284 -9.67 -11.50 -7.54
N ALA A 285 -9.59 -12.21 -6.42
CA ALA A 285 -10.67 -13.09 -5.96
C ALA A 285 -11.95 -12.28 -5.62
N ASP A 286 -11.81 -11.15 -4.93
CA ASP A 286 -12.92 -10.23 -4.67
C ASP A 286 -13.54 -9.71 -5.96
N LYS A 287 -12.70 -9.28 -6.91
CA LYS A 287 -13.16 -8.83 -8.23
C LYS A 287 -13.92 -9.93 -8.98
N ALA A 288 -13.43 -11.18 -8.94
CA ALA A 288 -14.11 -12.33 -9.55
C ALA A 288 -15.46 -12.63 -8.89
N ASN A 289 -15.60 -12.36 -7.59
CA ASN A 289 -16.84 -12.47 -6.83
C ASN A 289 -17.73 -11.22 -6.93
N GLY A 290 -17.37 -10.24 -7.77
CA GLY A 290 -18.15 -9.01 -7.96
C GLY A 290 -18.18 -8.08 -6.75
N ILE A 291 -17.22 -8.20 -5.83
CA ILE A 291 -17.10 -7.36 -4.65
C ILE A 291 -15.84 -6.48 -4.73
N MET A 292 -15.96 -5.28 -4.18
CA MET A 292 -14.82 -4.40 -3.91
C MET A 292 -14.81 -4.13 -2.41
N ALA A 293 -13.68 -4.37 -1.75
CA ALA A 293 -13.54 -4.16 -0.32
C ALA A 293 -13.73 -2.68 0.07
N ALA A 294 -14.20 -2.42 1.29
CA ALA A 294 -14.65 -1.12 1.78
C ALA A 294 -13.61 0.00 1.59
N TRP A 295 -12.34 -0.30 1.84
CA TRP A 295 -11.19 0.59 1.62
C TRP A 295 -10.21 0.01 0.61
N GLN A 296 -10.74 -0.61 -0.45
CA GLN A 296 -9.96 -1.13 -1.57
C GLN A 296 -8.75 -1.95 -1.10
N GLU A 297 -7.53 -1.61 -1.53
CA GLU A 297 -6.31 -2.33 -1.17
C GLU A 297 -5.93 -2.22 0.32
N GLU A 298 -6.31 -1.15 1.02
CA GLU A 298 -6.02 -0.98 2.46
C GLU A 298 -6.76 -2.06 3.28
N SER A 299 -7.96 -2.45 2.85
CA SER A 299 -8.70 -3.57 3.48
C SER A 299 -7.96 -4.90 3.32
N HIS A 300 -7.47 -5.22 2.11
CA HIS A 300 -6.70 -6.45 1.88
C HIS A 300 -5.35 -6.43 2.58
N LEU A 301 -4.68 -5.27 2.62
CA LEU A 301 -3.43 -5.05 3.36
C LEU A 301 -3.62 -5.34 4.85
N ASN A 302 -4.70 -4.84 5.46
CA ASN A 302 -5.00 -5.10 6.86
C ASN A 302 -5.29 -6.59 7.12
N ARG A 303 -6.13 -7.23 6.30
CA ARG A 303 -6.36 -8.68 6.37
C ARG A 303 -5.05 -9.47 6.28
N ARG A 304 -4.16 -9.06 5.39
CA ARG A 304 -2.84 -9.69 5.17
C ARG A 304 -1.96 -9.54 6.42
N PHE A 305 -1.86 -8.35 7.01
CA PHE A 305 -1.06 -8.14 8.23
C PHE A 305 -1.58 -8.89 9.46
N ILE A 306 -2.88 -9.15 9.54
CA ILE A 306 -3.44 -10.00 10.60
C ILE A 306 -2.90 -11.42 10.50
N SER A 307 -2.75 -11.94 9.27
CA SER A 307 -2.29 -13.31 9.00
C SER A 307 -0.76 -13.41 8.93
N TYR A 308 -0.09 -12.33 8.53
CA TYR A 308 1.36 -12.20 8.37
C TYR A 308 1.83 -11.02 9.21
N LYS A 309 2.11 -11.30 10.50
CA LYS A 309 2.46 -10.26 11.46
C LYS A 309 3.69 -9.48 11.00
N PRO A 310 3.67 -8.13 11.00
CA PRO A 310 4.83 -7.34 10.65
C PRO A 310 5.91 -7.52 11.72
N SER A 311 7.16 -7.68 11.28
CA SER A 311 8.34 -7.75 12.17
C SER A 311 8.67 -6.41 12.82
N LYS A 312 8.11 -5.32 12.30
CA LYS A 312 8.30 -3.96 12.78
C LYS A 312 7.06 -3.13 12.50
N VAL A 313 6.58 -2.40 13.49
CA VAL A 313 5.42 -1.53 13.36
C VAL A 313 5.89 -0.10 13.54
N LEU A 314 5.45 0.82 12.68
CA LEU A 314 5.76 2.23 12.80
C LEU A 314 4.60 2.94 13.49
N SER A 315 4.90 3.80 14.46
CA SER A 315 3.89 4.65 15.10
C SER A 315 3.33 5.67 14.09
N PRO A 316 2.22 6.36 14.43
CA PRO A 316 1.67 7.42 13.58
C PRO A 316 2.63 8.59 13.29
N GLU A 317 3.79 8.66 13.95
CA GLU A 317 4.87 9.59 13.58
C GLU A 317 5.33 9.40 12.13
N TYR A 318 5.26 8.18 11.60
CA TYR A 318 5.67 7.82 10.24
C TYR A 318 4.53 7.86 9.21
N LEU A 319 3.32 8.21 9.64
CA LEU A 319 2.15 8.39 8.78
C LEU A 319 1.15 9.30 9.49
N TRP A 320 1.16 10.59 9.16
CA TRP A 320 0.31 11.58 9.80
C TRP A 320 -0.58 12.35 8.81
N ASP A 321 -1.75 12.78 9.30
CA ASP A 321 -2.61 13.73 8.58
C ASP A 321 -2.30 15.14 9.07
N ASP A 322 -1.65 15.95 8.25
CA ASP A 322 -1.13 17.28 8.61
C ASP A 322 -2.25 18.28 8.96
N ARG A 323 -3.49 17.96 8.60
CA ARG A 323 -4.69 18.74 8.98
C ARG A 323 -5.08 18.54 10.45
N LYS A 324 -4.52 17.52 11.13
CA LYS A 324 -4.80 17.22 12.52
C LYS A 324 -3.69 17.76 13.42
N PRO A 325 -4.03 18.31 14.60
CA PRO A 325 -3.03 18.74 15.57
C PRO A 325 -2.19 17.53 16.02
N GLN A 326 -0.89 17.73 16.14
CA GLN A 326 0.02 16.74 16.70
C GLN A 326 -0.26 16.58 18.21
N PRO A 327 -0.67 15.39 18.68
CA PRO A 327 -0.86 15.13 20.10
C PRO A 327 0.51 15.06 20.82
N PRO A 328 0.59 15.36 22.13
CA PRO A 328 1.83 15.29 22.90
C PRO A 328 2.54 13.92 22.86
N SER A 329 1.77 12.84 22.69
CA SER A 329 2.26 11.47 22.63
C SER A 329 3.05 11.13 21.37
N LEU A 330 2.86 11.89 20.29
CA LEU A 330 3.65 11.78 19.07
C LEU A 330 4.67 12.91 19.11
N LYS A 331 5.94 12.59 19.32
CA LYS A 331 6.95 13.62 19.61
C LYS A 331 7.49 14.25 18.33
N LEU A 332 7.55 13.48 17.24
CA LEU A 332 8.16 13.91 16.00
C LEU A 332 7.42 13.35 14.79
N ILE A 333 6.69 14.19 14.05
CA ILE A 333 6.07 13.78 12.79
C ILE A 333 7.14 13.73 11.70
N ARG A 334 7.32 12.56 11.08
CA ARG A 334 8.35 12.28 10.07
C ARG A 334 7.80 12.26 8.66
N PHE A 335 6.53 11.91 8.48
CA PHE A 335 5.89 11.83 7.17
C PHE A 335 4.42 12.20 7.27
N SER A 336 4.00 13.27 6.59
CA SER A 336 2.64 13.80 6.68
C SER A 336 2.05 14.18 5.32
N THR A 337 0.72 14.21 5.25
CA THR A 337 -0.02 14.58 4.04
C THR A 337 0.25 16.02 3.61
N LEU A 338 0.25 16.27 2.30
CA LEU A 338 0.13 17.64 1.78
C LEU A 338 -1.34 18.06 1.74
N ASP A 339 -1.59 19.36 1.97
CA ASP A 339 -2.92 19.94 1.81
C ASP A 339 -3.43 19.72 0.39
N LYS A 340 -4.57 19.03 0.28
CA LYS A 340 -5.15 18.61 -1.00
C LYS A 340 -6.66 18.55 -0.97
N ALA A 341 -7.27 18.91 -2.10
CA ALA A 341 -8.69 18.69 -2.36
C ALA A 341 -8.90 17.29 -2.99
N THR A 342 -9.25 16.30 -2.18
CA THR A 342 -9.35 14.87 -2.59
C THR A 342 -10.33 14.66 -3.75
N SER A 343 -11.46 15.37 -3.76
CA SER A 343 -12.46 15.27 -4.83
C SER A 343 -11.94 15.75 -6.19
N TRP A 344 -11.05 16.74 -6.19
CA TRP A 344 -10.43 17.27 -7.39
C TRP A 344 -9.32 16.36 -7.93
N LEU A 345 -8.58 15.67 -7.05
CA LEU A 345 -7.51 14.75 -7.45
C LEU A 345 -8.04 13.47 -8.10
N ARG A 346 -9.20 12.99 -7.66
CA ARG A 346 -9.81 11.73 -8.11
C ARG A 346 -10.73 11.86 -9.33
N SER A 347 -10.95 13.09 -9.83
CA SER A 347 -11.79 13.38 -11.00
C SER A 347 -11.08 13.33 -12.33
#